data_AF-A0A0F9K778-F1
#
_entry.id   AF-A0A0F9K778-F1
#
_cell.length_a   1.000
_cell.length_b   1.000
_cell.length_c   1.000
_cell.angle_alpha   90.00
_cell.angle_beta   90.00
_cell.angle_gamma   90.00
#
_symmetry.space_group_name_H-M   'P 1'
#
loop_
_entity.id
_entity.type
_entity.pdbx_description
1 polymer ?
#
loop_
_entity_poly.entity_id
_entity_poly.type
_entity_poly.pdbx_seq_one_letter_code
_entity_poly.pdbx_strand_id
1 'polypeptide(L)'
;MVKNHCLAKSIFDVSWSKFVEFLKYKAGWYGRELVQIDKFFPSSKTCSGCGNIKKDLTLKDREYVCSSCGLVIDRDYNASLNILSEGLRILTKNRRDDEVSLLNIQTLVCSS
;
A
#
# COMPACT_ATOMS: atom_id res chain seq x y z
N MET A 1 -15.46 14.86 3.60
CA MET A 1 -15.78 15.83 4.68
C MET A 1 -15.18 15.31 5.99
N VAL A 2 -14.15 15.97 6.53
CA VAL A 2 -13.50 15.56 7.79
C VAL A 2 -14.32 16.10 8.96
N LYS A 3 -14.85 15.22 9.81
CA LYS A 3 -15.85 15.58 10.84
C LYS A 3 -15.26 16.09 12.16
N ASN A 4 -13.96 15.92 12.39
CA ASN A 4 -13.31 16.28 13.65
C ASN A 4 -12.36 17.46 13.43
N HIS A 5 -12.67 18.63 13.99
CA HIS A 5 -11.95 19.88 13.75
C HIS A 5 -10.50 19.88 14.25
N CYS A 6 -10.22 19.22 15.40
CA CYS A 6 -8.87 19.13 15.95
C CYS A 6 -7.96 18.24 15.10
N LEU A 7 -8.52 17.15 14.56
CA LEU A 7 -7.80 16.23 13.67
C LEU A 7 -7.73 16.74 12.23
N ALA A 8 -8.71 17.53 11.79
CA ALA A 8 -8.72 18.12 10.45
C ALA A 8 -7.50 19.04 10.25
N LYS A 9 -7.21 19.91 11.23
CA LYS A 9 -6.08 20.84 11.16
C LYS A 9 -4.75 20.10 10.98
N SER A 10 -4.46 19.10 11.83
CA SER A 10 -3.23 18.33 11.74
C SER A 10 -3.13 17.50 10.45
N ILE A 11 -4.24 17.04 9.88
CA ILE A 11 -4.24 16.36 8.57
C ILE A 11 -3.93 17.34 7.43
N PHE A 12 -4.47 18.56 7.46
CA PHE A 12 -4.21 19.59 6.45
C PHE A 12 -2.79 20.12 6.51
N ASP A 13 -2.22 20.30 7.71
CA ASP A 13 -0.87 20.81 7.90
C ASP A 13 0.20 19.89 7.27
N VAL A 14 -0.06 18.57 7.14
CA VAL A 14 0.93 17.59 6.67
C VAL A 14 1.07 17.54 5.14
N SER A 15 0.24 18.27 4.37
CA SER A 15 0.42 18.46 2.92
C SER A 15 0.71 17.17 2.12
N TRP A 16 -0.01 16.07 2.42
CA TRP A 16 0.22 14.74 1.85
C TRP A 16 0.31 14.68 0.32
N SER A 17 -0.50 15.49 -0.38
CA SER A 17 -0.45 15.58 -1.84
C SER A 17 0.92 16.06 -2.34
N LYS A 18 1.52 17.03 -1.65
CA LYS A 18 2.83 17.57 -2.01
C LYS A 18 3.94 16.58 -1.71
N PHE A 19 3.81 15.83 -0.62
CA PHE A 19 4.72 14.73 -0.30
C PHE A 19 4.73 13.67 -1.42
N VAL A 20 3.55 13.24 -1.90
CA VAL A 20 3.45 12.28 -3.01
C VAL A 20 4.00 12.87 -4.31
N GLU A 21 3.78 14.15 -4.59
CA GLU A 21 4.34 14.84 -5.76
C GLU A 21 5.87 14.82 -5.75
N PHE A 22 6.50 15.12 -4.61
CA PHE A 22 7.95 15.05 -4.46
C PHE A 22 8.50 13.63 -4.59
N LEU A 23 7.79 12.63 -4.05
CA LEU A 23 8.18 11.22 -4.24
C LEU A 23 8.15 10.83 -5.72
N LYS A 24 7.09 11.18 -6.45
CA LYS A 24 6.99 10.91 -7.91
C LYS A 24 8.11 11.58 -8.68
N TYR A 25 8.34 12.85 -8.40
CA TYR A 25 9.39 13.63 -9.03
C TYR A 25 10.79 13.00 -8.80
N LYS A 26 11.13 12.68 -7.56
CA LYS A 26 12.41 12.05 -7.23
C LYS A 26 12.52 10.63 -7.77
N ALA A 27 11.45 9.84 -7.72
CA ALA A 27 11.43 8.51 -8.29
C ALA A 27 11.72 8.54 -9.80
N GLY A 28 11.07 9.47 -10.53
CA GLY A 28 11.32 9.70 -11.95
C GLY A 28 12.77 10.09 -12.25
N TRP A 29 13.38 10.95 -11.43
CA TRP A 29 14.80 11.32 -11.56
C TRP A 29 15.77 10.15 -11.48
N TYR A 30 15.46 9.13 -10.69
CA TYR A 30 16.31 7.95 -10.51
C TYR A 30 15.83 6.72 -11.29
N GLY A 31 14.84 6.87 -12.19
CA GLY A 31 14.26 5.75 -12.93
C GLY A 31 13.62 4.69 -12.03
N ARG A 32 13.04 5.11 -10.89
CA ARG A 32 12.34 4.23 -9.94
C ARG A 32 10.84 4.30 -10.17
N GLU A 33 10.16 3.18 -9.96
CA GLU A 33 8.70 3.11 -10.01
C GLU A 33 8.10 3.40 -8.62
N LEU A 34 7.09 4.27 -8.56
CA LEU A 34 6.34 4.55 -7.34
C LEU A 34 4.97 3.87 -7.41
N VAL A 35 4.74 2.93 -6.51
CA VAL A 35 3.49 2.18 -6.42
C VAL A 35 2.68 2.69 -5.25
N GLN A 36 1.46 3.13 -5.53
CA GLN A 36 0.52 3.55 -4.49
C GLN A 36 -0.42 2.40 -4.15
N ILE A 37 -0.55 2.10 -2.86
CA ILE A 37 -1.52 1.14 -2.33
C ILE A 37 -2.82 1.85 -1.93
N ASP A 38 -3.90 1.09 -1.75
CA ASP A 38 -5.18 1.65 -1.31
C ASP A 38 -5.09 2.28 0.08
N LYS A 39 -5.77 3.42 0.26
CA LYS A 39 -5.77 4.18 1.52
C LYS A 39 -6.38 3.41 2.69
N PHE A 40 -7.34 2.52 2.43
CA PHE A 40 -8.04 1.75 3.44
C PHE A 40 -7.49 0.33 3.59
N PHE A 41 -6.36 0.02 2.94
CA PHE A 41 -5.68 -1.25 3.12
C PHE A 41 -5.28 -1.44 4.61
N PRO A 42 -5.69 -2.53 5.27
CA PRO A 42 -5.52 -2.72 6.71
C PRO A 42 -4.08 -3.12 7.11
N SER A 43 -3.06 -2.40 6.64
CA SER A 43 -1.63 -2.75 6.79
C SER A 43 -1.20 -3.01 8.23
N SER A 44 -1.63 -2.19 9.20
CA SER A 44 -1.27 -2.36 10.62
C SER A 44 -2.07 -3.45 11.33
N LYS A 45 -3.23 -3.82 10.79
CA LYS A 45 -4.17 -4.79 11.38
C LYS A 45 -3.96 -6.21 10.85
N THR A 46 -3.49 -6.34 9.62
CA THR A 46 -3.14 -7.61 8.99
C THR A 46 -1.87 -8.19 9.60
N CYS A 47 -1.84 -9.48 9.86
CA CYS A 47 -0.62 -10.16 10.29
C CYS A 47 0.28 -10.44 9.08
N SER A 48 1.51 -9.97 9.10
CA SER A 48 2.50 -10.25 8.06
C SER A 48 2.88 -11.73 7.95
N GLY A 49 2.73 -12.52 9.03
CA GLY A 49 3.06 -13.94 9.03
C GLY A 49 1.96 -14.87 8.51
N CYS A 50 0.68 -14.53 8.71
CA CYS A 50 -0.44 -15.44 8.38
C CYS A 50 -1.62 -14.77 7.66
N GLY A 51 -1.60 -13.45 7.46
CA GLY A 51 -2.68 -12.72 6.78
C GLY A 51 -3.94 -12.48 7.61
N ASN A 52 -4.04 -12.96 8.85
CA ASN A 52 -5.21 -12.70 9.69
C ASN A 52 -5.38 -11.20 9.98
N ILE A 53 -6.62 -10.70 9.93
CA ILE A 53 -6.92 -9.28 10.16
C ILE A 53 -7.47 -9.10 11.57
N LYS A 54 -6.72 -8.38 12.41
CA LYS A 54 -7.10 -8.05 13.78
C LYS A 54 -8.11 -6.89 13.80
N LYS A 55 -9.24 -7.03 14.50
CA LYS A 55 -10.29 -5.99 14.56
C LYS A 55 -10.07 -4.99 15.70
N ASP A 56 -9.52 -5.47 16.80
CA ASP A 56 -9.39 -4.84 18.12
C ASP A 56 -8.07 -4.07 18.35
N LEU A 57 -7.28 -3.84 17.29
CA LEU A 57 -6.05 -3.06 17.41
C LEU A 57 -6.32 -1.56 17.60
N THR A 58 -5.75 -0.98 18.65
CA THR A 58 -5.86 0.44 19.01
C THR A 58 -4.60 1.23 18.64
N LEU A 59 -4.70 2.56 18.61
CA LEU A 59 -3.55 3.44 18.32
C LEU A 59 -2.46 3.38 19.39
N LYS A 60 -2.80 3.00 20.62
CA LYS A 60 -1.85 2.91 21.76
C LYS A 60 -0.97 1.68 21.69
N ASP A 61 -1.40 0.64 20.97
CA ASP A 61 -0.66 -0.61 20.86
C ASP A 61 0.56 -0.40 19.97
N ARG A 62 1.77 -0.50 20.55
CA ARG A 62 3.05 -0.38 19.81
C ARG A 62 3.56 -1.72 19.31
N GLU A 63 3.20 -2.81 19.98
CA GLU A 63 3.47 -4.17 19.54
C GLU A 63 2.25 -4.79 18.87
N TYR A 64 2.51 -5.56 17.83
CA TYR A 64 1.54 -6.41 17.16
C TYR A 64 1.70 -7.84 17.65
N VAL A 65 0.66 -8.37 18.29
CA VAL A 65 0.56 -9.77 18.72
C VAL A 65 -0.56 -10.45 17.93
N CYS A 66 -0.20 -11.49 17.16
CA CYS A 66 -1.14 -12.27 16.39
C CYS A 66 -1.69 -13.45 17.21
N SER A 67 -3.00 -13.46 17.46
CA SER A 67 -3.66 -14.58 18.14
C SER A 67 -3.77 -15.86 17.29
N SER A 68 -3.55 -15.77 15.97
CA SER A 68 -3.70 -16.91 15.04
C SER A 68 -2.42 -17.70 14.84
N CYS A 69 -1.27 -17.03 14.73
CA CYS A 69 0.03 -17.69 14.50
C CYS A 69 1.08 -17.41 15.59
N GLY A 70 0.76 -16.60 16.60
CA GLY A 70 1.68 -16.29 17.70
C GLY A 70 2.78 -15.28 17.37
N LEU A 71 2.77 -14.66 16.17
CA LEU A 71 3.75 -13.63 15.81
C LEU A 71 3.69 -12.43 16.78
N VAL A 72 4.83 -12.05 17.33
CA VAL A 72 5.03 -10.84 18.15
C VAL A 72 6.10 -9.98 17.51
N ILE A 73 5.74 -8.74 17.15
CA ILE A 73 6.61 -7.84 16.38
C ILE A 73 6.20 -6.38 16.59
N ASP A 74 7.07 -5.41 16.32
CA ASP A 74 6.67 -4.00 16.28
C ASP A 74 5.54 -3.76 15.26
N ARG A 75 4.53 -2.98 15.65
CA ARG A 75 3.34 -2.74 14.82
C ARG A 75 3.66 -2.01 13.52
N ASP A 76 4.54 -1.02 13.58
CA ASP A 76 4.89 -0.21 12.42
C ASP A 76 5.76 -1.05 11.46
N TYR A 77 6.63 -1.93 12.00
CA TYR A 77 7.36 -2.90 11.20
C TYR A 77 6.43 -3.93 10.53
N ASN A 78 5.47 -4.52 11.26
CA ASN A 78 4.44 -5.39 10.67
C ASN A 78 3.68 -4.68 9.54
N ALA A 79 3.29 -3.41 9.75
CA ALA A 79 2.62 -2.62 8.72
C ALA A 79 3.49 -2.44 7.47
N SER A 80 4.79 -2.18 7.64
CA SER A 80 5.72 -2.01 6.51
C SER A 80 5.88 -3.28 5.67
N LEU A 81 5.93 -4.46 6.31
CA LEU A 81 5.96 -5.75 5.62
C LEU A 81 4.69 -5.97 4.78
N ASN A 82 3.52 -5.64 5.34
CA ASN A 82 2.25 -5.75 4.62
C ASN A 82 2.16 -4.76 3.45
N ILE A 83 2.64 -3.52 3.63
CA ILE A 83 2.70 -2.51 2.56
C ILE A 83 3.61 -2.98 1.42
N LEU A 84 4.78 -3.56 1.75
CA LEU A 84 5.68 -4.12 0.75
C LEU A 84 5.02 -5.25 -0.03
N SER A 85 4.40 -6.21 0.68
CA SER A 85 3.71 -7.33 0.06
C SER A 85 2.59 -6.86 -0.89
N GLU A 86 1.79 -5.88 -0.47
CA GLU A 86 0.72 -5.33 -1.29
C GLU A 86 1.25 -4.54 -2.50
N GLY A 87 2.32 -3.76 -2.31
CA GLY A 87 3.00 -3.07 -3.41
C GLY A 87 3.53 -4.03 -4.48
N LEU A 88 4.17 -5.13 -4.07
CA LEU A 88 4.64 -6.17 -4.98
C LEU A 88 3.48 -6.88 -5.70
N ARG A 89 2.35 -7.11 -5.02
CA ARG A 89 1.14 -7.67 -5.63
C ARG A 89 0.56 -6.75 -6.72
N ILE A 90 0.55 -5.44 -6.49
CA ILE A 90 0.10 -4.46 -7.49
C ILE A 90 1.07 -4.42 -8.67
N LEU A 91 2.38 -4.35 -8.42
CA LEU A 91 3.40 -4.37 -9.49
C LEU A 91 3.28 -5.57 -10.41
N THR A 92 3.15 -6.76 -9.83
CA THR A 92 3.00 -8.01 -10.60
C THR A 92 1.66 -8.10 -11.32
N LYS A 93 0.62 -7.42 -10.84
CA LYS A 93 -0.64 -7.29 -11.58
C LYS A 93 -0.49 -6.36 -12.79
N ASN A 94 0.08 -5.17 -12.59
CA ASN A 94 0.26 -4.19 -13.66
C ASN A 94 1.09 -4.77 -14.82
N ARG A 95 2.21 -5.45 -14.53
CA ARG A 95 3.03 -6.10 -15.56
C ARG A 95 2.27 -7.14 -16.39
N ARG A 96 1.38 -7.91 -15.75
CA ARG A 96 0.53 -8.88 -16.45
C ARG A 96 -0.52 -8.17 -17.32
N ASP A 97 -1.10 -7.09 -16.82
CA ASP A 97 -2.08 -6.30 -17.58
C ASP A 97 -1.41 -5.67 -18.82
N ASP A 98 -0.15 -5.23 -18.70
CA ASP A 98 0.66 -4.71 -19.82
C ASP A 98 0.98 -5.80 -20.86
N GLU A 99 1.39 -7.00 -20.43
CA GLU A 99 1.66 -8.13 -21.32
C GLU A 99 0.39 -8.60 -22.07
N VAL A 100 -0.74 -8.71 -21.37
CA VAL A 100 -2.03 -9.07 -21.98
C VAL A 100 -2.48 -8.01 -22.99
N SER A 101 -2.23 -6.72 -22.69
CA SER A 101 -2.54 -5.62 -23.61
C SER A 101 -1.72 -5.71 -24.91
N LEU A 102 -0.42 -6.02 -24.81
CA LEU A 102 0.46 -6.19 -25.97
C LEU A 102 0.09 -7.42 -26.80
N LEU A 103 -0.23 -8.56 -26.17
CA LEU A 103 -0.71 -9.74 -26.89
C LEU A 103 -2.02 -9.46 -27.64
N ASN A 104 -2.97 -8.76 -27.02
CA ASN A 104 -4.25 -8.43 -27.64
C ASN A 104 -4.10 -7.49 -28.86
N ILE A 105 -3.14 -6.56 -28.84
CA ILE A 105 -2.83 -5.71 -30.00
C ILE A 105 -2.23 -6.57 -31.13
N GLN A 106 -1.32 -7.50 -30.83
CA GLN A 106 -0.70 -8.38 -31.82
C GLN A 106 -1.74 -9.27 -32.54
N THR A 107 -2.71 -9.85 -31.82
CA THR A 107 -3.78 -10.68 -32.43
C THR A 107 -4.75 -9.88 -33.27
N LEU A 108 -5.05 -8.62 -32.92
CA LEU A 108 -5.87 -7.72 -33.74
C LEU A 108 -5.21 -7.39 -35.09
N VAL A 109 -3.88 -7.21 -35.12
CA VAL A 109 -3.12 -6.90 -36.33
C VAL A 109 -2.94 -8.14 -37.24
N CYS A 110 -2.86 -9.35 -36.69
CA CYS A 110 -2.75 -10.59 -37.47
C CYS A 110 -4.09 -11.15 -37.99
N SER A 111 -5.23 -10.58 -37.61
CA SER A 111 -6.57 -11.00 -38.04
C SER A 111 -7.18 -10.08 -39.12
N SER A 112 -6.41 -9.09 -39.58
CA SER A 112 -6.76 -8.13 -40.65
C SER A 112 -5.85 -8.35 -41.85
#